data_AF-A0A2Z5Z1C7-F1
#
_entry.id   AF-A0A2Z5Z1C7-F1
#
_cell.length_a   1.000
_cell.length_b   1.000
_cell.length_c   1.000
_cell.angle_alpha   90.00
_cell.angle_beta   90.00
_cell.angle_gamma   90.00
#
_symmetry.space_group_name_H-M   'P 1'
#
loop_
_entity.id
_entity.type
_entity.pdbx_description
1 polymer ?
#
loop_
_entity_poly.entity_id
_entity_poly.type
_entity_poly.pdbx_seq_one_letter_code
_entity_poly.pdbx_strand_id
1 'polypeptide(L)'
;MTKGLILRPDAAGAGLLLALLASAPATAGDAGDATAGDPCPPVQSRPELGLMGTIPIFWGEAASPAEVIAGTAETHWARPLLERAYRLRPLDTLDASALSGLSLLLLAQPRALSPAENVALDEWVRGGGRLLLFADPLMTGESRFPLGDKRRPQDVTLLSPILDHWGLSLQFADGDGNAREAEAGGPPIPLQYPGHFAPLAEGSDCTLAAEGALARCRIGDGAGLILADAALLDLHGENAGAPRALAWLAAQAYAKAGADAGNRGTAGGEEDNTRNSYTCMLNAEGGGEGEPGG
;
A
#
# COMPACT_ATOMS: atom_id res chain seq x y z
N MET A 1 -2.26 69.84 -21.92
CA MET A 1 -2.38 71.14 -21.23
C MET A 1 -1.87 70.91 -19.80
N THR A 2 -0.58 71.08 -19.48
CA THR A 2 0.11 72.33 -19.06
C THR A 2 -0.66 73.12 -18.01
N LYS A 3 -0.11 73.63 -16.90
CA LYS A 3 1.24 73.79 -16.30
C LYS A 3 0.97 74.45 -14.93
N GLY A 4 1.70 74.20 -13.85
CA GLY A 4 2.95 74.89 -13.48
C GLY A 4 2.86 75.20 -11.96
N LEU A 5 3.76 74.72 -11.10
CA LEU A 5 5.16 75.11 -10.88
C LEU A 5 5.31 76.54 -10.33
N ILE A 6 5.62 76.67 -9.02
CA ILE A 6 6.35 77.81 -8.47
C ILE A 6 7.45 77.33 -7.50
N LEU A 7 8.68 77.58 -7.97
CA LEU A 7 10.03 77.67 -7.38
C LEU A 7 10.06 78.43 -6.02
N ARG A 8 10.99 78.31 -5.04
CA ARG A 8 12.47 78.20 -4.98
C ARG A 8 12.91 78.49 -3.50
N PRO A 9 14.19 78.76 -3.15
CA PRO A 9 15.45 77.99 -3.10
C PRO A 9 15.94 77.86 -1.62
N ASP A 10 17.07 77.29 -1.20
CA ASP A 10 18.45 77.81 -1.31
C ASP A 10 19.44 76.92 -0.52
N ALA A 11 20.73 77.12 -0.84
CA ALA A 11 21.93 76.94 -0.01
C ALA A 11 22.65 75.57 0.00
N ALA A 12 23.60 75.47 -0.95
CA ALA A 12 25.04 75.29 -0.75
C ALA A 12 25.59 74.42 0.41
N GLY A 13 26.45 73.47 0.06
CA GLY A 13 27.42 72.88 0.98
C GLY A 13 28.22 71.74 0.34
N ALA A 14 29.43 72.07 -0.15
CA ALA A 14 30.39 71.13 -0.70
C ALA A 14 30.94 70.16 0.38
N GLY A 15 31.07 68.88 0.05
CA GLY A 15 31.63 67.86 0.95
C GLY A 15 31.99 66.57 0.23
N LEU A 16 33.18 66.57 -0.35
CA LEU A 16 34.16 65.48 -0.50
C LEU A 16 33.68 64.02 -0.72
N LEU A 17 34.16 63.45 -1.83
CA LEU A 17 34.12 62.03 -2.20
C LEU A 17 34.67 61.11 -1.09
N LEU A 18 33.94 60.02 -0.81
CA LEU A 18 34.52 58.71 -0.51
C LEU A 18 33.57 57.62 -1.05
N ALA A 19 33.82 57.17 -2.28
CA ALA A 19 33.11 56.05 -2.87
C ALA A 19 33.70 54.73 -2.33
N LEU A 20 33.06 54.17 -1.30
CA LEU A 20 33.28 52.79 -0.87
C LEU A 20 32.47 51.87 -1.79
N LEU A 21 33.15 51.26 -2.76
CA LEU A 21 32.67 50.11 -3.52
C LEU A 21 32.58 48.90 -2.59
N ALA A 22 31.42 48.71 -1.95
CA ALA A 22 31.09 47.45 -1.29
C ALA A 22 30.71 46.42 -2.35
N SER A 23 31.66 45.54 -2.66
CA SER A 23 31.46 44.33 -3.45
C SER A 23 30.62 43.36 -2.60
N ALA A 24 29.33 43.26 -2.90
CA ALA A 24 28.47 42.22 -2.34
C ALA A 24 28.83 40.87 -3.00
N PRO A 25 29.21 39.82 -2.25
CA PRO A 25 29.30 38.50 -2.82
C PRO A 25 27.88 38.05 -3.16
N ALA A 26 27.65 37.67 -4.41
CA ALA A 26 26.49 36.90 -4.80
C ALA A 26 26.54 35.60 -4.00
N THR A 27 25.72 35.51 -2.95
CA THR A 27 25.39 34.22 -2.35
C THR A 27 24.60 33.46 -3.40
N ALA A 28 25.30 32.63 -4.17
CA ALA A 28 24.68 31.52 -4.86
C ALA A 28 23.92 30.73 -3.79
N GLY A 29 22.60 30.91 -3.76
CA GLY A 29 21.71 30.00 -3.07
C GLY A 29 21.88 28.67 -3.77
N ASP A 30 22.63 27.79 -3.12
CA ASP A 30 22.68 26.39 -3.47
C ASP A 30 21.24 25.87 -3.31
N ALA A 31 20.52 25.83 -4.43
CA ALA A 31 19.29 25.08 -4.53
C ALA A 31 19.72 23.61 -4.42
N GLY A 32 19.77 23.12 -3.18
CA GLY A 32 19.95 21.71 -2.87
C GLY A 32 18.80 20.92 -3.49
N ASP A 33 19.03 20.51 -4.73
CA ASP A 33 18.30 19.47 -5.43
C ASP A 33 18.75 18.13 -4.85
N ALA A 34 17.88 17.54 -4.01
CA ALA A 34 17.70 16.11 -3.78
C ALA A 34 16.84 15.95 -2.53
N THR A 35 15.54 15.71 -2.71
CA THR A 35 14.72 15.09 -1.67
C THR A 35 15.19 13.64 -1.52
N ALA A 36 16.28 13.43 -0.78
CA ALA A 36 16.55 12.14 -0.18
C ALA A 36 15.36 11.86 0.76
N GLY A 37 14.51 10.91 0.38
CA GLY A 37 13.39 10.50 1.22
C GLY A 37 13.90 10.08 2.60
N ASP A 38 13.10 10.34 3.63
CA ASP A 38 13.46 9.95 4.99
C ASP A 38 13.84 8.47 5.04
N PRO A 39 14.91 8.11 5.79
CA PRO A 39 15.37 6.74 5.86
C PRO A 39 14.29 5.87 6.51
N CYS A 40 14.10 4.68 5.96
CA CYS A 40 13.13 3.74 6.48
C CYS A 40 13.38 3.41 7.95
N PRO A 41 12.31 3.25 8.74
CA PRO A 41 12.46 2.93 10.16
C PRO A 41 13.23 1.62 10.33
N PRO A 42 14.06 1.53 11.40
CA PRO A 42 14.74 0.29 11.74
C PRO A 42 13.72 -0.83 11.96
N VAL A 43 14.12 -2.07 11.67
CA VAL A 43 13.22 -3.25 11.70
C VAL A 43 12.41 -3.33 13.00
N GLN A 44 13.01 -3.00 14.14
CA GLN A 44 12.37 -3.13 15.45
C GLN A 44 11.22 -2.14 15.67
N SER A 45 11.24 -0.98 15.00
CA SER A 45 10.18 0.03 15.09
C SER A 45 9.16 -0.07 13.96
N ARG A 46 9.31 -1.04 13.04
CA ARG A 46 8.30 -1.29 12.00
C ARG A 46 7.02 -1.86 12.64
N PRO A 47 5.84 -1.42 12.20
CA PRO A 47 4.59 -1.98 12.68
C PRO A 47 4.49 -3.48 12.34
N GLU A 48 3.84 -4.23 13.22
CA GLU A 48 3.54 -5.64 12.94
C GLU A 48 2.38 -5.76 11.96
N LEU A 49 2.56 -6.63 10.97
CA LEU A 49 1.55 -6.98 9.98
C LEU A 49 1.19 -8.46 10.15
N GLY A 50 -0.04 -8.73 10.57
CA GLY A 50 -0.59 -10.07 10.52
C GLY A 50 -0.72 -10.54 9.07
N LEU A 51 -0.34 -11.78 8.79
CA LEU A 51 -0.41 -12.35 7.44
C LEU A 51 -1.06 -13.73 7.50
N MET A 52 -2.19 -13.89 6.81
CA MET A 52 -2.84 -15.18 6.61
C MET A 52 -3.23 -15.32 5.14
N GLY A 53 -3.16 -16.53 4.59
CA GLY A 53 -3.56 -16.77 3.21
C GLY A 53 -3.25 -18.16 2.73
N THR A 54 -3.84 -18.53 1.60
CA THR A 54 -3.44 -19.75 0.88
C THR A 54 -2.32 -19.49 -0.11
N ILE A 55 -2.10 -18.23 -0.48
CA ILE A 55 -0.91 -17.81 -1.23
C ILE A 55 0.30 -17.84 -0.28
N PRO A 56 1.36 -18.60 -0.59
CA PRO A 56 2.42 -18.89 0.35
C PRO A 56 3.47 -17.76 0.43
N ILE A 57 3.03 -16.53 0.77
CA ILE A 57 3.91 -15.36 0.85
C ILE A 57 5.04 -15.60 1.86
N PHE A 58 4.74 -16.09 3.06
CA PHE A 58 5.75 -16.20 4.12
C PHE A 58 6.71 -17.36 3.91
N TRP A 59 6.21 -18.54 3.54
CA TRP A 59 7.00 -19.77 3.50
C TRP A 59 7.45 -20.18 2.08
N GLY A 60 6.95 -19.51 1.04
CA GLY A 60 7.14 -19.92 -0.34
C GLY A 60 6.40 -21.21 -0.69
N GLU A 61 6.40 -21.60 -1.96
CA GLU A 61 5.98 -22.94 -2.35
C GLU A 61 7.06 -23.94 -1.91
N ALA A 62 7.10 -24.33 -0.65
CA ALA A 62 7.99 -25.38 -0.16
C ALA A 62 7.32 -26.76 -0.27
N ALA A 63 8.01 -27.78 -0.79
CA ALA A 63 7.43 -29.13 -0.95
C ALA A 63 7.51 -29.89 0.36
N SER A 64 8.38 -29.47 1.27
CA SER A 64 8.56 -30.07 2.58
C SER A 64 9.10 -29.04 3.58
N PRO A 65 8.89 -29.27 4.90
CA PRO A 65 9.56 -28.50 5.94
C PRO A 65 11.09 -28.53 5.84
N ALA A 66 11.65 -29.60 5.24
CA ALA A 66 13.09 -29.72 5.02
C ALA A 66 13.62 -28.67 4.03
N GLU A 67 12.86 -28.33 2.98
CA GLU A 67 13.23 -27.25 2.04
C GLU A 67 13.23 -25.88 2.70
N VAL A 68 12.27 -25.63 3.60
CA VAL A 68 12.22 -24.40 4.40
C VAL A 68 13.42 -24.30 5.33
N ILE A 69 13.73 -25.37 6.07
CA ILE A 69 14.87 -25.43 7.00
C ILE A 69 16.20 -25.30 6.25
N ALA A 70 16.31 -25.92 5.07
CA ALA A 70 17.50 -25.83 4.22
C ALA A 70 17.65 -24.47 3.52
N GLY A 71 16.62 -23.60 3.57
CA GLY A 71 16.62 -22.31 2.88
C GLY A 71 16.57 -22.43 1.35
N THR A 72 16.09 -23.56 0.83
CA THR A 72 16.05 -23.85 -0.61
C THR A 72 14.66 -23.66 -1.23
N ALA A 73 13.66 -23.29 -0.42
CA ALA A 73 12.33 -22.95 -0.91
C ALA A 73 12.36 -21.61 -1.67
N GLU A 74 11.68 -21.57 -2.82
CA GLU A 74 11.51 -20.34 -3.57
C GLU A 74 10.71 -19.33 -2.74
N THR A 75 11.32 -18.18 -2.46
CA THR A 75 10.70 -17.15 -1.62
C THR A 75 9.78 -16.29 -2.47
N HIS A 76 8.56 -16.08 -1.98
CA HIS A 76 7.61 -15.23 -2.65
C HIS A 76 8.09 -13.78 -2.72
N TRP A 77 8.07 -13.16 -3.91
CA TRP A 77 8.58 -11.80 -4.16
C TRP A 77 7.94 -10.74 -3.24
N ALA A 78 6.67 -10.91 -2.90
CA ALA A 78 5.92 -10.01 -2.00
C ALA A 78 6.49 -9.97 -0.57
N ARG A 79 7.11 -11.05 -0.09
CA ARG A 79 7.65 -11.12 1.27
C ARG A 79 8.76 -10.10 1.54
N PRO A 80 9.90 -10.12 0.82
CA PRO A 80 10.96 -9.15 1.06
C PRO A 80 10.48 -7.72 0.78
N LEU A 81 9.49 -7.52 -0.09
CA LEU A 81 8.89 -6.22 -0.33
C LEU A 81 8.11 -5.70 0.89
N LEU A 82 7.23 -6.52 1.47
CA LEU A 82 6.47 -6.16 2.68
C LEU A 82 7.38 -5.99 3.90
N GLU A 83 8.39 -6.84 4.04
CA GLU A 83 9.36 -6.77 5.15
C GLU A 83 10.13 -5.44 5.18
N ARG A 84 10.22 -4.69 4.06
CA ARG A 84 10.83 -3.34 4.03
C ARG A 84 10.11 -2.34 4.94
N ALA A 85 8.79 -2.45 5.09
CA ALA A 85 7.98 -1.53 5.89
C ALA A 85 7.34 -2.17 7.14
N TYR A 86 7.21 -3.49 7.18
CA TYR A 86 6.48 -4.21 8.24
C TYR A 86 7.32 -5.32 8.88
N ARG A 87 6.98 -5.69 10.12
CA ARG A 87 7.38 -6.97 10.71
C ARG A 87 6.27 -7.98 10.48
N LEU A 88 6.50 -8.97 9.61
CA LEU A 88 5.49 -9.96 9.27
C LEU A 88 5.28 -10.97 10.41
N ARG A 89 4.02 -11.16 10.81
CA ARG A 89 3.59 -12.19 11.75
C ARG A 89 2.63 -13.16 11.03
N PRO A 90 3.08 -14.37 10.66
CA PRO A 90 2.20 -15.35 10.03
C PRO A 90 1.14 -15.84 11.02
N LEU A 91 -0.09 -16.02 10.55
CA LEU A 91 -1.25 -16.46 11.32
C LEU A 91 -1.91 -17.69 10.67
N ASP A 92 -2.26 -18.69 11.48
CA ASP A 92 -2.96 -19.90 11.04
C ASP A 92 -4.47 -19.85 11.32
N THR A 93 -4.90 -19.02 12.28
CA THR A 93 -6.29 -18.78 12.68
C THR A 93 -6.57 -17.28 12.84
N LEU A 94 -7.83 -16.88 12.70
CA LEU A 94 -8.30 -15.51 12.98
C LEU A 94 -9.17 -15.50 14.25
N ASP A 95 -8.63 -15.97 15.36
CA ASP A 95 -9.29 -15.84 16.67
C ASP A 95 -8.82 -14.60 17.43
N ALA A 96 -9.55 -14.23 18.49
CA ALA A 96 -9.26 -13.05 19.28
C ALA A 96 -7.85 -13.05 19.91
N SER A 97 -7.29 -14.24 20.20
CA SER A 97 -5.93 -14.34 20.74
C SER A 97 -4.90 -14.07 19.65
N ALA A 98 -5.08 -14.63 18.45
CA ALA A 98 -4.20 -14.43 17.31
C ALA A 98 -4.18 -12.97 16.83
N LEU A 99 -5.34 -12.30 16.86
CA LEU A 99 -5.52 -10.90 16.46
C LEU A 99 -5.09 -9.89 17.54
N SER A 100 -4.88 -10.34 18.77
CA SER A 100 -4.54 -9.46 19.88
C SER A 100 -3.23 -8.70 19.65
N GLY A 101 -3.28 -7.38 19.82
CA GLY A 101 -2.14 -6.48 19.64
C GLY A 101 -1.78 -6.18 18.18
N LEU A 102 -2.50 -6.75 17.20
CA LEU A 102 -2.35 -6.39 15.79
C LEU A 102 -3.29 -5.25 15.44
N SER A 103 -2.77 -4.28 14.69
CA SER A 103 -3.55 -3.21 14.07
C SER A 103 -3.69 -3.36 12.56
N LEU A 104 -2.81 -4.15 11.93
CA LEU A 104 -2.72 -4.33 10.49
C LEU A 104 -2.82 -5.83 10.16
N LEU A 105 -3.62 -6.16 9.14
CA LEU A 105 -3.82 -7.53 8.68
C LEU A 105 -3.84 -7.56 7.15
N LEU A 106 -3.07 -8.48 6.57
CA LEU A 106 -3.12 -8.85 5.16
C LEU A 106 -3.69 -10.26 5.04
N LEU A 107 -4.81 -10.39 4.32
CA LEU A 107 -5.39 -11.67 3.94
C LEU A 107 -5.19 -11.92 2.44
N ALA A 108 -4.40 -12.93 2.09
CA ALA A 108 -4.08 -13.27 0.70
C ALA A 108 -4.78 -14.57 0.28
N GLN A 109 -5.94 -14.45 -0.37
CA GLN A 109 -6.78 -15.59 -0.76
C GLN A 109 -7.01 -16.54 0.42
N PRO A 110 -7.63 -16.09 1.53
CA PRO A 110 -7.79 -16.93 2.71
C PRO A 110 -8.69 -18.13 2.39
N ARG A 111 -8.46 -19.23 3.10
CA ARG A 111 -9.41 -20.35 3.13
C ARG A 111 -10.78 -19.89 3.65
N ALA A 112 -11.78 -20.74 3.51
CA ALA A 112 -13.06 -20.55 4.19
C ALA A 112 -12.84 -20.31 5.70
N LEU A 113 -13.40 -19.22 6.20
CA LEU A 113 -13.34 -18.86 7.60
C LEU A 113 -14.43 -19.61 8.38
N SER A 114 -14.09 -20.10 9.56
CA SER A 114 -15.10 -20.66 10.46
C SER A 114 -16.05 -19.55 10.97
N PRO A 115 -17.25 -19.87 11.49
CA PRO A 115 -18.14 -18.86 12.05
C PRO A 115 -17.48 -18.00 13.13
N ALA A 116 -16.67 -18.60 14.00
CA ALA A 116 -15.95 -17.88 15.05
C ALA A 116 -14.90 -16.92 14.48
N GLU A 117 -14.21 -17.30 13.41
CA GLU A 117 -13.23 -16.44 12.74
C GLU A 117 -13.90 -15.29 11.99
N ASN A 118 -15.07 -15.50 11.38
CA ASN A 118 -15.84 -14.41 10.76
C ASN A 118 -16.21 -13.35 11.82
N VAL A 119 -16.71 -13.79 12.98
CA VAL A 119 -17.07 -12.87 14.08
C VAL A 119 -15.84 -12.15 14.62
N ALA A 120 -14.75 -12.87 14.91
CA ALA A 120 -13.54 -12.26 15.44
C ALA A 120 -12.89 -11.28 14.47
N LEU A 121 -12.90 -11.59 13.16
CA LEU A 121 -12.44 -10.66 12.13
C LEU A 121 -13.33 -9.42 12.06
N ASP A 122 -14.66 -9.58 12.04
CA ASP A 122 -15.61 -8.47 12.01
C ASP A 122 -15.42 -7.54 13.23
N GLU A 123 -15.38 -8.11 14.43
CA GLU A 123 -15.16 -7.37 15.67
C GLU A 123 -13.81 -6.64 15.67
N TRP A 124 -12.76 -7.30 15.20
CA TRP A 124 -11.42 -6.70 15.12
C TRP A 124 -11.38 -5.52 14.13
N VAL A 125 -11.97 -5.65 12.93
CA VAL A 125 -12.04 -4.54 11.97
C VAL A 125 -12.89 -3.42 12.57
N ARG A 126 -14.09 -3.73 13.09
CA ARG A 126 -14.98 -2.73 13.70
C ARG A 126 -14.33 -2.01 14.89
N GLY A 127 -13.44 -2.67 15.61
CA GLY A 127 -12.64 -2.11 16.71
C GLY A 127 -11.44 -1.24 16.28
N GLY A 128 -11.27 -0.95 14.99
CA GLY A 128 -10.20 -0.10 14.47
C GLY A 128 -9.11 -0.83 13.68
N GLY A 129 -9.26 -2.15 13.48
CA GLY A 129 -8.36 -2.94 12.65
C GLY A 129 -8.34 -2.47 11.19
N ARG A 130 -7.18 -2.63 10.54
CA ARG A 130 -6.95 -2.24 9.15
C ARG A 130 -6.62 -3.45 8.30
N LEU A 131 -7.51 -3.75 7.36
CA LEU A 131 -7.45 -4.95 6.53
C LEU A 131 -7.07 -4.62 5.08
N LEU A 132 -6.08 -5.34 4.55
CA LEU A 132 -5.89 -5.53 3.11
C LEU A 132 -6.28 -6.96 2.76
N LEU A 133 -7.27 -7.13 1.90
CA LEU A 133 -7.78 -8.44 1.50
C LEU A 133 -7.68 -8.63 -0.01
N PHE A 134 -7.03 -9.71 -0.44
CA PHE A 134 -7.06 -10.21 -1.81
C PHE A 134 -8.02 -11.41 -1.84
N ALA A 135 -9.09 -11.27 -2.62
CA ALA A 135 -10.21 -12.20 -2.69
C ALA A 135 -10.57 -12.46 -4.15
N ASP A 136 -9.95 -13.48 -4.73
CA ASP A 136 -10.16 -13.87 -6.11
C ASP A 136 -11.32 -14.88 -6.24
N PRO A 137 -12.38 -14.59 -7.01
CA PRO A 137 -13.41 -15.56 -7.30
C PRO A 137 -12.94 -16.64 -8.26
N LEU A 138 -11.90 -16.40 -9.06
CA LEU A 138 -11.32 -17.34 -10.03
C LEU A 138 -9.78 -17.21 -10.03
N MET A 139 -9.14 -17.80 -9.03
CA MET A 139 -7.69 -17.76 -8.88
C MET A 139 -7.01 -18.50 -10.04
N THR A 140 -6.35 -17.72 -10.90
CA THR A 140 -5.64 -18.22 -12.09
C THR A 140 -4.16 -18.52 -11.85
N GLY A 141 -3.66 -18.27 -10.64
CA GLY A 141 -2.25 -18.43 -10.31
C GLY A 141 -1.71 -19.84 -10.61
N GLU A 142 -0.52 -19.87 -11.21
CA GLU A 142 0.17 -21.12 -11.48
C GLU A 142 0.69 -21.74 -10.18
N SER A 143 0.70 -23.06 -10.09
CA SER A 143 1.31 -23.75 -8.95
C SER A 143 1.99 -25.01 -9.44
N ARG A 144 3.14 -25.31 -8.82
CA ARG A 144 3.85 -26.57 -9.07
C ARG A 144 3.12 -27.81 -8.57
N PHE A 145 2.07 -27.63 -7.77
CA PHE A 145 1.30 -28.74 -7.20
C PHE A 145 0.04 -29.06 -8.04
N PRO A 146 -0.34 -30.35 -8.16
CA PRO A 146 -1.54 -30.73 -8.91
C PRO A 146 -2.82 -30.23 -8.23
N LEU A 147 -3.90 -30.13 -9.02
CA LEU A 147 -5.24 -29.79 -8.52
C LEU A 147 -5.64 -30.70 -7.35
N GLY A 148 -6.12 -30.10 -6.25
CA GLY A 148 -6.51 -30.79 -5.02
C GLY A 148 -5.40 -30.93 -3.95
N ASP A 149 -4.16 -30.52 -4.22
CA ASP A 149 -3.11 -30.44 -3.19
C ASP A 149 -3.35 -29.26 -2.23
N LYS A 150 -3.26 -29.50 -0.92
CA LYS A 150 -3.52 -28.47 0.11
C LYS A 150 -2.51 -27.32 0.12
N ARG A 151 -1.35 -27.51 -0.52
CA ARG A 151 -0.30 -26.49 -0.64
C ARG A 151 -0.53 -25.52 -1.80
N ARG A 152 -1.45 -25.85 -2.71
CA ARG A 152 -1.86 -24.98 -3.81
C ARG A 152 -2.74 -23.85 -3.26
N PRO A 153 -2.60 -22.60 -3.76
CA PRO A 153 -3.57 -21.53 -3.51
C PRO A 153 -5.00 -22.00 -3.83
N GLN A 154 -5.98 -21.52 -3.07
CA GLN A 154 -7.38 -21.89 -3.29
C GLN A 154 -7.92 -21.27 -4.58
N ASP A 155 -8.54 -22.12 -5.40
CA ASP A 155 -9.09 -21.77 -6.72
C ASP A 155 -10.19 -20.69 -6.65
N VAL A 156 -10.92 -20.63 -5.54
CA VAL A 156 -12.02 -19.68 -5.31
C VAL A 156 -12.02 -19.17 -3.87
N THR A 157 -12.32 -17.89 -3.66
CA THR A 157 -12.50 -17.31 -2.34
C THR A 157 -13.89 -17.59 -1.77
N LEU A 158 -13.97 -18.07 -0.53
CA LEU A 158 -15.22 -18.35 0.20
C LEU A 158 -15.43 -17.38 1.37
N LEU A 159 -15.62 -16.10 1.05
CA LEU A 159 -15.77 -15.01 2.03
C LEU A 159 -17.17 -14.36 2.03
N SER A 160 -18.17 -14.96 1.38
CA SER A 160 -19.54 -14.41 1.34
C SER A 160 -20.07 -14.00 2.73
N PRO A 161 -19.94 -14.80 3.82
CA PRO A 161 -20.51 -14.41 5.11
C PRO A 161 -19.99 -13.08 5.66
N ILE A 162 -18.68 -12.81 5.54
CA ILE A 162 -18.10 -11.56 6.05
C ILE A 162 -18.33 -10.38 5.10
N LEU A 163 -18.26 -10.63 3.78
CA LEU A 163 -18.53 -9.59 2.77
C LEU A 163 -19.99 -9.15 2.83
N ASP A 164 -20.92 -10.08 2.98
CA ASP A 164 -22.36 -9.79 3.10
C ASP A 164 -22.61 -8.94 4.35
N HIS A 165 -21.94 -9.24 5.47
CA HIS A 165 -22.04 -8.46 6.70
C HIS A 165 -21.47 -7.03 6.57
N TRP A 166 -20.55 -6.81 5.62
CA TRP A 166 -20.03 -5.49 5.25
C TRP A 166 -20.83 -4.84 4.10
N GLY A 167 -21.92 -5.47 3.66
CA GLY A 167 -22.81 -4.95 2.63
C GLY A 167 -22.27 -5.12 1.21
N LEU A 168 -21.36 -6.07 0.99
CA LEU A 168 -20.76 -6.35 -0.32
C LEU A 168 -21.04 -7.78 -0.78
N SER A 169 -21.25 -7.94 -2.08
CA SER A 169 -21.25 -9.22 -2.77
C SER A 169 -20.07 -9.28 -3.74
N LEU A 170 -19.26 -10.34 -3.66
CA LEU A 170 -18.24 -10.63 -4.67
C LEU A 170 -18.85 -11.50 -5.77
N GLN A 171 -18.80 -11.00 -7.00
CA GLN A 171 -19.37 -11.64 -8.19
C GLN A 171 -18.26 -11.99 -9.18
N PHE A 172 -18.47 -13.04 -9.95
CA PHE A 172 -17.67 -13.30 -11.13
C PHE A 172 -17.93 -12.21 -12.17
N ALA A 173 -16.87 -11.65 -12.75
CA ALA A 173 -17.01 -10.79 -13.90
C ALA A 173 -16.93 -11.62 -15.18
N ASP A 174 -17.84 -11.37 -16.12
CA ASP A 174 -17.71 -11.88 -17.48
C ASP A 174 -16.60 -11.09 -18.18
N GLY A 175 -15.42 -11.71 -18.32
CA GLY A 175 -14.25 -11.12 -18.96
C GLY A 175 -13.69 -12.01 -20.07
N ASP A 176 -12.97 -11.40 -21.01
CA ASP A 176 -12.23 -12.12 -22.06
C ASP A 176 -10.99 -12.85 -21.51
N GLY A 177 -10.63 -12.57 -20.25
CA GLY A 177 -9.56 -13.24 -19.53
C GLY A 177 -8.18 -12.67 -19.72
N ASN A 178 -8.07 -11.57 -20.45
CA ASN A 178 -6.79 -10.93 -20.68
C ASN A 178 -6.33 -10.17 -19.43
N ALA A 179 -5.03 -10.27 -19.14
CA ALA A 179 -4.40 -9.41 -18.16
C ALA A 179 -4.58 -7.95 -18.57
N ARG A 180 -4.98 -7.10 -17.62
CA ARG A 180 -5.24 -5.68 -17.86
C ARG A 180 -4.79 -4.82 -16.70
N GLU A 181 -4.49 -3.57 -16.98
CA GLU A 181 -4.18 -2.58 -15.95
C GLU A 181 -5.43 -1.76 -15.62
N ALA A 182 -5.80 -1.69 -14.34
CA ALA A 182 -6.94 -0.93 -13.86
C ALA A 182 -6.53 0.30 -13.07
N GLU A 183 -7.21 1.42 -13.31
CA GLU A 183 -6.95 2.70 -12.67
C GLU A 183 -7.67 2.81 -11.32
N ALA A 184 -6.94 3.22 -10.28
CA ALA A 184 -7.46 3.36 -8.92
C ALA A 184 -6.98 4.64 -8.20
N GLY A 185 -6.47 5.63 -8.96
CA GLY A 185 -5.92 6.88 -8.39
C GLY A 185 -4.48 6.74 -7.87
N GLY A 186 -3.75 5.76 -8.39
CA GLY A 186 -2.37 5.42 -8.02
C GLY A 186 -1.65 4.76 -9.20
N PRO A 187 -0.62 3.94 -8.95
CA PRO A 187 -0.08 3.09 -10.01
C PRO A 187 -1.18 2.15 -10.53
N PRO A 188 -1.20 1.84 -11.84
CA PRO A 188 -2.15 0.89 -12.38
C PRO A 188 -2.03 -0.46 -11.68
N ILE A 189 -3.18 -1.08 -11.40
CA ILE A 189 -3.24 -2.39 -10.75
C ILE A 189 -3.35 -3.44 -11.86
N PRO A 190 -2.38 -4.36 -12.03
CA PRO A 190 -2.54 -5.46 -12.95
C PRO A 190 -3.57 -6.45 -12.39
N LEU A 191 -4.56 -6.76 -13.22
CA LEU A 191 -5.66 -7.66 -12.92
C LEU A 191 -5.72 -8.78 -13.97
N GLN A 192 -6.10 -9.97 -13.54
CA GLN A 192 -6.27 -11.15 -14.37
C GLN A 192 -7.49 -11.94 -13.89
N TYR A 193 -8.57 -11.94 -14.68
CA TYR A 193 -9.89 -12.46 -14.29
C TYR A 193 -10.44 -11.91 -12.96
N PRO A 194 -10.36 -10.59 -12.71
CA PRO A 194 -10.85 -10.03 -11.46
C PRO A 194 -12.36 -10.25 -11.31
N GLY A 195 -12.80 -10.47 -10.08
CA GLY A 195 -14.20 -10.33 -9.71
C GLY A 195 -14.68 -8.87 -9.73
N HIS A 196 -15.97 -8.70 -9.47
CA HIS A 196 -16.60 -7.40 -9.29
C HIS A 196 -17.37 -7.38 -7.96
N PHE A 197 -17.19 -6.31 -7.17
CA PHE A 197 -17.98 -6.06 -5.97
C PHE A 197 -19.28 -5.32 -6.26
N ALA A 198 -20.41 -5.82 -5.77
CA ALA A 198 -21.69 -5.12 -5.83
C ALA A 198 -22.17 -4.80 -4.39
N PRO A 199 -22.68 -3.58 -4.13
CA PRO A 199 -23.29 -3.29 -2.84
C PRO A 199 -24.60 -4.07 -2.68
N LEU A 200 -24.84 -4.57 -1.47
CA LEU A 200 -26.12 -5.17 -1.08
C LEU A 200 -27.18 -4.10 -0.80
N ALA A 201 -28.46 -4.51 -0.88
CA ALA A 201 -29.61 -3.59 -0.76
C ALA A 201 -29.69 -2.85 0.58
N GLU A 202 -29.12 -3.43 1.63
CA GLU A 202 -29.05 -2.87 2.98
C GLU A 202 -28.05 -1.69 3.07
N GLY A 203 -27.29 -1.46 2.00
CA GLY A 203 -26.28 -0.42 1.89
C GLY A 203 -24.90 -0.90 2.34
N SER A 204 -23.87 -0.17 1.90
CA SER A 204 -22.49 -0.35 2.40
C SER A 204 -21.84 1.01 2.55
N ASP A 205 -20.89 1.10 3.49
CA ASP A 205 -19.99 2.24 3.64
C ASP A 205 -18.74 2.06 2.75
N CYS A 206 -18.92 1.44 1.58
CA CYS A 206 -17.87 1.09 0.64
C CYS A 206 -17.91 1.97 -0.61
N THR A 207 -16.74 2.45 -1.04
CA THR A 207 -16.53 3.07 -2.34
C THR A 207 -15.79 2.11 -3.26
N LEU A 208 -16.29 1.96 -4.49
CA LEU A 208 -15.71 1.08 -5.50
C LEU A 208 -14.82 1.85 -6.48
N ALA A 209 -13.71 1.23 -6.88
CA ALA A 209 -12.75 1.71 -7.86
C ALA A 209 -12.26 0.54 -8.74
N ALA A 210 -11.35 0.81 -9.69
CA ALA A 210 -10.81 -0.21 -10.60
C ALA A 210 -11.93 -1.04 -11.26
N GLU A 211 -12.93 -0.35 -11.81
CA GLU A 211 -14.09 -0.97 -12.47
C GLU A 211 -14.87 -1.96 -11.58
N GLY A 212 -14.90 -1.71 -10.26
CA GLY A 212 -15.60 -2.55 -9.31
C GLY A 212 -14.74 -3.67 -8.71
N ALA A 213 -13.49 -3.85 -9.16
CA ALA A 213 -12.58 -4.85 -8.62
C ALA A 213 -11.95 -4.42 -7.28
N LEU A 214 -11.93 -3.13 -6.96
CA LEU A 214 -11.38 -2.63 -5.69
C LEU A 214 -12.49 -2.00 -4.85
N ALA A 215 -12.69 -2.49 -3.63
CA ALA A 215 -13.60 -1.91 -2.65
C ALA A 215 -12.84 -1.32 -1.46
N ARG A 216 -13.17 -0.08 -1.10
CA ARG A 216 -12.67 0.59 0.10
C ARG A 216 -13.83 0.81 1.05
N CYS A 217 -13.82 0.13 2.17
CA CYS A 217 -14.93 0.09 3.13
C CYS A 217 -14.54 0.69 4.46
N ARG A 218 -15.39 1.57 5.01
CA ARG A 218 -15.36 1.91 6.44
C ARG A 218 -16.22 0.92 7.20
N ILE A 219 -15.66 0.26 8.21
CA ILE A 219 -16.32 -0.82 8.95
C ILE A 219 -16.11 -0.52 10.44
N GLY A 220 -17.15 -0.02 11.10
CA GLY A 220 -17.02 0.52 12.47
C GLY A 220 -15.96 1.63 12.53
N ASP A 221 -15.02 1.51 13.46
CA ASP A 221 -13.87 2.42 13.63
C ASP A 221 -12.67 2.06 12.73
N GLY A 222 -12.72 0.90 12.07
CA GLY A 222 -11.67 0.42 11.16
C GLY A 222 -12.04 0.53 9.69
N ALA A 223 -11.23 -0.12 8.86
CA ALA A 223 -11.40 -0.11 7.42
C ALA A 223 -10.84 -1.36 6.74
N GLY A 224 -11.46 -1.72 5.62
CA GLY A 224 -11.00 -2.77 4.72
C GLY A 224 -10.75 -2.21 3.32
N LEU A 225 -9.58 -2.51 2.76
CA LEU A 225 -9.30 -2.38 1.33
C LEU A 225 -9.28 -3.78 0.73
N ILE A 226 -10.18 -4.03 -0.22
CA ILE A 226 -10.46 -5.37 -0.72
C ILE A 226 -10.30 -5.37 -2.23
N LEU A 227 -9.40 -6.21 -2.75
CA LEU A 227 -9.20 -6.44 -4.17
C LEU A 227 -9.82 -7.78 -4.57
N ALA A 228 -10.65 -7.77 -5.61
CA ALA A 228 -11.36 -8.93 -6.15
C ALA A 228 -10.47 -9.83 -7.03
N ASP A 229 -9.17 -9.83 -6.79
CA ASP A 229 -8.17 -10.49 -7.63
C ASP A 229 -6.94 -10.78 -6.76
N ALA A 230 -6.46 -12.02 -6.80
CA ALA A 230 -5.28 -12.42 -6.06
C ALA A 230 -4.14 -12.91 -6.98
N ALA A 231 -4.35 -12.95 -8.30
CA ALA A 231 -3.31 -13.19 -9.30
C ALA A 231 -2.23 -12.08 -9.30
N LEU A 232 -2.56 -10.88 -8.77
CA LEU A 232 -1.56 -9.87 -8.43
C LEU A 232 -0.42 -10.46 -7.57
N LEU A 233 -0.75 -11.38 -6.67
CA LEU A 233 0.14 -12.07 -5.74
C LEU A 233 0.56 -13.45 -6.23
N ASP A 234 0.48 -13.74 -7.53
CA ASP A 234 1.03 -14.99 -8.06
C ASP A 234 2.56 -15.00 -7.91
N LEU A 235 3.11 -16.16 -7.53
CA LEU A 235 4.55 -16.38 -7.42
C LEU A 235 5.20 -16.43 -8.81
N HIS A 236 4.51 -17.06 -9.77
CA HIS A 236 5.02 -17.35 -11.11
C HIS A 236 4.50 -16.36 -12.16
N GLY A 237 3.58 -15.47 -11.78
CA GLY A 237 2.96 -14.51 -12.68
C GLY A 237 3.93 -13.41 -13.13
N GLU A 238 3.99 -13.17 -14.44
CA GLU A 238 4.75 -12.06 -15.06
C GLU A 238 4.06 -10.70 -14.84
N ASN A 239 3.90 -10.26 -13.59
CA ASN A 239 3.25 -8.98 -13.28
C ASN A 239 4.29 -7.91 -12.91
N ALA A 240 4.91 -7.28 -13.92
CA ALA A 240 5.91 -6.21 -13.72
C ALA A 240 5.36 -5.02 -12.89
N GLY A 241 4.04 -4.80 -12.90
CA GLY A 241 3.36 -3.79 -12.08
C GLY A 241 3.08 -4.20 -10.63
N ALA A 242 3.15 -5.50 -10.30
CA ALA A 242 2.68 -6.04 -9.02
C ALA A 242 3.41 -5.46 -7.79
N PRO A 243 4.74 -5.27 -7.78
CA PRO A 243 5.42 -4.68 -6.63
C PRO A 243 4.92 -3.27 -6.31
N ARG A 244 4.70 -2.45 -7.35
CA ARG A 244 4.25 -1.07 -7.19
C ARG A 244 2.80 -0.99 -6.75
N ALA A 245 1.95 -1.84 -7.34
CA ALA A 245 0.55 -1.97 -6.97
C ALA A 245 0.40 -2.47 -5.52
N LEU A 246 1.14 -3.50 -5.11
CA LEU A 246 1.11 -4.03 -3.74
C LEU A 246 1.57 -2.98 -2.72
N ALA A 247 2.66 -2.25 -3.01
CA ALA A 247 3.13 -1.17 -2.14
C ALA A 247 2.07 -0.08 -1.97
N TRP A 248 1.42 0.31 -3.06
CA TRP A 248 0.36 1.30 -3.02
C TRP A 248 -0.87 0.79 -2.25
N LEU A 249 -1.36 -0.43 -2.54
CA LEU A 249 -2.49 -1.04 -1.86
C LEU A 249 -2.24 -1.15 -0.34
N ALA A 250 -1.05 -1.58 0.08
CA ALA A 250 -0.70 -1.63 1.50
C ALA A 250 -0.72 -0.23 2.15
N ALA A 251 -0.13 0.77 1.49
CA ALA A 251 -0.14 2.14 1.98
C ALA A 251 -1.58 2.68 2.12
N GLN A 252 -2.44 2.40 1.13
CA GLN A 252 -3.85 2.79 1.14
C GLN A 252 -4.66 2.08 2.22
N ALA A 253 -4.44 0.77 2.39
CA ALA A 253 -5.16 -0.05 3.37
C ALA A 253 -4.87 0.37 4.81
N TYR A 254 -3.66 0.87 5.08
CA TYR A 254 -3.18 1.14 6.45
C TYR A 254 -3.08 2.64 6.80
N ALA A 255 -3.39 3.54 5.85
CA ALA A 255 -3.45 4.98 6.08
C ALA A 255 -4.55 5.34 7.09
N LYS A 256 -4.25 5.99 8.22
CA LYS A 256 -5.27 6.36 9.23
C LYS A 256 -6.46 7.13 8.64
N ALA A 257 -7.65 6.91 9.21
CA ALA A 257 -8.90 7.51 8.75
C ALA A 257 -8.82 9.05 8.89
N GLY A 258 -8.75 9.74 7.74
CA GLY A 258 -8.60 11.19 7.66
C GLY A 258 -7.78 11.69 6.46
N ALA A 259 -6.95 10.82 5.87
CA ALA A 259 -6.07 11.20 4.75
C ALA A 259 -6.79 11.45 3.41
N ASP A 260 -7.92 10.78 3.15
CA ASP A 260 -8.60 10.83 1.85
C ASP A 260 -9.87 11.71 1.84
N ALA A 261 -10.27 12.24 2.99
CA ALA A 261 -11.41 13.16 3.08
C ALA A 261 -10.92 14.59 2.76
N GLY A 262 -10.94 14.94 1.47
CA GLY A 262 -10.41 16.19 0.95
C GLY A 262 -10.68 17.43 1.81
N ASN A 263 -9.61 17.95 2.42
CA ASN A 263 -9.54 19.35 2.83
C ASN A 263 -8.07 19.80 2.89
N ARG A 264 -7.70 20.77 2.04
CA ARG A 264 -6.41 21.46 2.11
C ARG A 264 -6.40 22.32 3.37
N GLY A 265 -5.81 21.81 4.44
CA GLY A 265 -5.58 22.57 5.66
C GLY A 265 -4.91 21.74 6.74
N THR A 266 -3.60 21.97 6.90
CA THR A 266 -2.75 21.51 8.01
C THR A 266 -2.55 19.99 8.16
N ALA A 267 -1.74 19.40 7.27
CA ALA A 267 -1.17 18.05 7.43
C ALA A 267 0.35 18.15 7.37
N GLY A 268 1.04 17.77 8.45
CA GLY A 268 2.51 17.79 8.51
C GLY A 268 3.15 16.49 9.01
N GLY A 269 2.37 15.54 9.55
CA GLY A 269 2.91 14.28 10.09
C GLY A 269 2.10 13.03 9.77
N GLU A 270 0.96 13.13 9.08
CA GLU A 270 0.02 12.00 8.86
C GLU A 270 0.09 11.44 7.43
N GLU A 271 0.09 12.33 6.42
CA GLU A 271 0.50 11.97 5.03
C GLU A 271 1.90 11.35 5.00
N ASP A 272 2.71 11.70 5.99
CA ASP A 272 4.08 11.26 6.19
C ASP A 272 4.17 9.73 6.38
N ASN A 273 3.31 9.10 7.18
CA ASN A 273 3.43 7.67 7.47
C ASN A 273 3.03 6.77 6.28
N THR A 274 1.98 7.16 5.54
CA THR A 274 1.53 6.45 4.32
C THR A 274 2.57 6.60 3.21
N ARG A 275 3.07 7.82 3.00
CA ARG A 275 4.14 8.10 2.04
C ARG A 275 5.42 7.36 2.41
N ASN A 276 5.80 7.37 3.68
CA ASN A 276 6.99 6.67 4.19
C ASN A 276 6.89 5.16 3.95
N SER A 277 5.74 4.53 4.22
CA SER A 277 5.55 3.08 3.97
C SER A 277 5.69 2.72 2.49
N TYR A 278 5.03 3.48 1.60
CA TYR A 278 5.13 3.29 0.15
C TYR A 278 6.57 3.50 -0.37
N THR A 279 7.20 4.61 0.02
CA THR A 279 8.60 4.95 -0.29
C THR A 279 9.53 3.85 0.21
N CYS A 280 9.32 3.33 1.41
CA CYS A 280 10.15 2.27 1.97
C CYS A 280 10.06 0.96 1.22
N MET A 281 8.87 0.60 0.77
CA MET A 281 8.70 -0.59 -0.05
C MET A 281 9.42 -0.44 -1.41
N LEU A 282 9.49 0.75 -1.99
CA LEU A 282 10.03 0.94 -3.36
C LEU A 282 11.49 1.40 -3.45
N ASN A 283 12.03 2.14 -2.48
CA ASN A 283 13.33 2.82 -2.60
C ASN A 283 14.53 2.05 -2.02
N ALA A 284 14.37 0.80 -1.60
CA ALA A 284 15.45 0.04 -0.96
C ALA A 284 16.58 -0.44 -1.91
N GLU A 285 16.55 -0.09 -3.20
CA GLU A 285 17.54 -0.53 -4.21
C GLU A 285 18.68 0.47 -4.47
N GLY A 286 19.13 1.17 -3.43
CA GLY A 286 20.13 2.25 -3.55
C GLY A 286 21.46 2.03 -2.84
N GLY A 287 21.90 0.79 -2.58
CA GLY A 287 23.12 0.54 -1.81
C GLY A 287 23.86 -0.72 -2.20
N GLY A 288 24.73 -0.65 -3.22
CA GLY A 288 25.69 -1.72 -3.46
C GLY A 288 26.34 -1.84 -4.83
N GLU A 289 26.55 -0.79 -5.61
CA GLU A 289 27.57 -0.84 -6.68
C GLU A 289 28.90 -0.35 -6.12
N GLY A 290 29.65 -1.28 -5.53
CA GLY A 290 31.06 -1.10 -5.26
C GLY A 290 31.83 -1.14 -6.57
N GLU A 291 32.22 0.03 -7.04
CA GLU A 291 33.21 0.25 -8.10
C GLU A 291 34.50 -0.55 -7.78
N PRO A 292 34.98 -1.45 -8.66
CA PRO A 292 36.30 -2.04 -8.46
C PRO A 292 37.35 -1.02 -8.89
N GLY A 293 37.89 -0.28 -7.91
CA GLY A 293 39.14 0.44 -8.07
C GLY A 293 40.31 -0.55 -8.11
N GLY A 294 41.11 -0.51 -9.18
CA GLY A 294 42.36 -1.26 -9.33
C GLY A 294 42.68 -1.59 -10.77
#